data_AF-A0A2V9GAL1-F1
#
_entry.id   AF-A0A2V9GAL1-F1
#
_cell.length_a   1.000
_cell.length_b   1.000
_cell.length_c   1.000
_cell.angle_alpha   90.00
_cell.angle_beta   90.00
_cell.angle_gamma   90.00
#
_symmetry.space_group_name_H-M   'P 1'
#
loop_
_entity.id
_entity.type
_entity.pdbx_description
1 polymer ?
#
loop_
_entity_poly.entity_id
_entity_poly.type
_entity_poly.pdbx_seq_one_letter_code
_entity_poly.pdbx_strand_id
1 'polypeptide(L)'
;MDPISGVVEKKVAESAWAYIRGWFTRNRDQKKQIEVLQAQLAEERSGKLAFEKLMSELECRPADDSMYWKKDGSGGPYCPLCLHGDQKLMPLTHGNRDGSFYCRIHEHFFETEELRQRSRQTARDRAQAGRRLSRFGPWS
;
A
#
# COMPACT_ATOMS: atom_id res chain seq x y z
N MET A 1 -9.36 -24.70 76.30
CA MET A 1 -9.97 -23.65 75.47
C MET A 1 -9.18 -23.62 74.19
N ASP A 2 -9.73 -24.15 73.09
CA ASP A 2 -9.03 -24.22 71.82
C ASP A 2 -9.61 -23.19 70.84
N PRO A 3 -9.08 -21.96 70.78
CA PRO A 3 -9.51 -20.96 69.81
C PRO A 3 -8.82 -21.14 68.43
N ILE A 4 -8.02 -22.19 68.24
CA ILE A 4 -7.08 -22.31 67.13
C ILE A 4 -7.73 -22.86 65.85
N SER A 5 -8.76 -23.71 65.96
CA SER A 5 -9.37 -24.37 64.78
C SER A 5 -10.06 -23.39 63.83
N GLY A 6 -10.83 -22.42 64.36
CA GLY A 6 -11.58 -21.46 63.55
C GLY A 6 -10.72 -20.43 62.81
N VAL A 7 -9.49 -20.17 63.27
CA VAL A 7 -8.58 -19.20 62.62
C VAL A 7 -7.88 -19.82 61.41
N VAL A 8 -7.51 -21.10 61.50
CA VAL A 8 -6.87 -21.83 60.41
C VAL A 8 -7.84 -22.03 59.25
N GLU A 9 -9.08 -22.46 59.54
CA GLU A 9 -10.13 -22.65 58.52
C GLU A 9 -10.44 -21.35 57.76
N LYS A 10 -10.46 -20.21 58.45
CA LYS A 10 -10.68 -18.90 57.83
C LYS A 10 -9.56 -18.52 56.86
N LYS A 11 -8.29 -18.72 57.25
CA LYS A 11 -7.14 -18.43 56.39
C LYS A 11 -7.06 -19.36 55.17
N VAL A 12 -7.42 -20.64 55.33
CA VAL A 12 -7.50 -21.58 54.21
C VAL A 12 -8.61 -21.16 53.25
N ALA A 13 -9.78 -20.78 53.76
CA ALA A 13 -10.88 -20.29 52.93
C ALA A 13 -10.51 -19.01 52.18
N GLU A 14 -9.90 -18.03 52.84
CA GLU A 14 -9.44 -16.78 52.21
C GLU A 14 -8.41 -17.03 51.11
N SER A 15 -7.47 -17.95 51.34
CA SER A 15 -6.45 -18.35 50.37
C SER A 15 -7.06 -19.06 49.15
N ALA A 16 -8.03 -19.96 49.38
CA ALA A 16 -8.76 -20.63 48.31
C ALA A 16 -9.58 -19.64 47.48
N TRP A 17 -10.27 -18.70 48.13
CA TRP A 17 -11.02 -17.64 47.46
C TRP A 17 -10.13 -16.67 46.67
N ALA A 18 -8.93 -16.36 47.16
CA ALA A 18 -7.94 -15.56 46.43
C ALA A 18 -7.43 -16.30 45.20
N TYR A 19 -7.15 -17.60 45.32
CA TYR A 19 -6.73 -18.44 44.21
C TYR A 19 -7.82 -18.54 43.12
N ILE A 20 -9.07 -18.79 43.52
CA ILE A 20 -10.21 -18.86 42.60
C ILE A 20 -10.41 -17.52 41.86
N ARG A 21 -10.38 -16.38 42.58
CA ARG A 21 -10.47 -15.06 41.95
C ARG A 21 -9.30 -14.78 40.99
N GLY A 22 -8.09 -15.16 41.38
CA GLY A 22 -6.89 -15.05 40.53
C GLY A 22 -6.94 -15.95 39.29
N TRP A 23 -7.64 -17.09 39.36
CA TRP A 23 -7.86 -17.96 38.21
C TRP A 23 -8.93 -17.40 37.26
N PHE A 24 -10.06 -16.91 37.79
CA PHE A 24 -11.10 -16.29 36.97
C PHE A 24 -10.63 -15.04 36.23
N THR A 25 -9.85 -14.18 36.89
CA THR A 25 -9.26 -12.98 36.27
C THR A 25 -8.32 -13.35 35.13
N ARG A 26 -7.37 -14.27 35.36
CA ARG A 26 -6.46 -14.77 34.32
C ARG A 26 -7.20 -15.37 33.12
N ASN A 27 -8.23 -16.19 33.35
CA ASN A 27 -9.05 -16.76 32.28
C ASN A 27 -9.80 -15.69 31.49
N ARG A 28 -10.29 -14.64 32.16
CA ARG A 28 -10.96 -13.52 31.49
C ARG A 28 -9.99 -12.74 30.61
N ASP A 29 -8.77 -12.50 31.11
CA ASP A 29 -7.76 -11.76 30.36
C ASP A 29 -7.21 -12.57 29.18
N GLN A 30 -7.04 -13.89 29.33
CA GLN A 30 -6.70 -14.79 28.22
C GLN A 30 -7.78 -14.81 27.14
N LYS A 31 -9.07 -14.85 27.51
CA LYS A 31 -10.17 -14.77 26.53
C LYS A 31 -10.13 -13.48 25.73
N LYS A 32 -9.93 -12.34 26.40
CA LYS A 32 -9.78 -11.03 25.73
C LYS A 32 -8.58 -11.00 24.78
N GLN A 33 -7.45 -11.56 25.19
CA GLN A 33 -6.27 -11.63 24.30
C GLN A 33 -6.53 -12.49 23.07
N ILE A 34 -7.22 -13.63 23.22
CA ILE A 34 -7.60 -14.50 22.10
C ILE A 34 -8.55 -13.76 21.15
N GLU A 35 -9.55 -13.04 21.67
CA GLU A 35 -10.48 -12.24 20.85
C GLU A 35 -9.75 -11.15 20.06
N VAL A 36 -8.81 -10.44 20.67
CA VAL A 36 -7.98 -9.42 19.98
C VAL A 36 -7.13 -10.05 18.88
N LEU A 37 -6.46 -11.17 19.15
CA LEU A 37 -5.64 -11.87 18.16
C LEU A 37 -6.48 -12.41 17.00
N GLN A 38 -7.70 -12.89 17.28
CA GLN A 38 -8.63 -13.34 16.24
C GLN A 38 -9.12 -12.18 15.37
N ALA A 39 -9.40 -11.02 15.96
CA ALA A 39 -9.77 -9.82 15.21
C ALA A 39 -8.64 -9.34 14.30
N GLN A 40 -7.40 -9.32 14.80
CA GLN A 40 -6.21 -8.98 14.00
C GLN A 40 -6.00 -9.96 12.84
N LEU A 41 -6.11 -11.27 13.10
CA LEU A 41 -6.01 -12.30 12.06
C LEU A 41 -7.12 -12.18 11.01
N ALA A 42 -8.33 -11.79 11.39
CA ALA A 42 -9.44 -11.58 10.47
C ALA A 42 -9.21 -10.35 9.58
N GLU A 43 -8.67 -9.27 10.15
CA GLU A 43 -8.30 -8.04 9.43
C GLU A 43 -7.13 -8.27 8.45
N GLU A 44 -6.10 -9.00 8.86
CA GLU A 44 -5.00 -9.36 7.96
C GLU A 44 -5.46 -10.24 6.79
N ARG A 45 -6.36 -11.21 7.06
CA ARG A 45 -6.94 -12.06 6.02
C ARG A 45 -7.78 -11.26 5.04
N SER A 46 -8.59 -10.30 5.51
CA SER A 46 -9.42 -9.48 4.64
C SER A 46 -8.57 -8.55 3.77
N GLY A 47 -7.54 -7.93 4.33
CA GLY A 47 -6.58 -7.09 3.59
C GLY A 47 -5.81 -7.88 2.52
N LYS A 48 -5.34 -9.09 2.86
CA LYS A 48 -4.64 -9.97 1.91
C LYS A 48 -5.53 -10.40 0.75
N LEU A 49 -6.78 -10.78 1.03
CA LEU A 49 -7.75 -11.14 -0.02
C LEU A 49 -8.07 -9.96 -0.94
N ALA A 50 -8.19 -8.74 -0.39
CA ALA A 50 -8.40 -7.54 -1.19
C ALA A 50 -7.20 -7.25 -2.11
N PHE A 51 -5.97 -7.40 -1.60
CA PHE A 51 -4.75 -7.24 -2.39
C PHE A 51 -4.62 -8.31 -3.49
N GLU A 52 -4.85 -9.58 -3.17
CA GLU A 52 -4.82 -10.67 -4.15
C GLU A 52 -5.85 -10.46 -5.26
N LYS A 53 -7.07 -10.01 -4.90
CA LYS A 53 -8.10 -9.66 -5.86
C LYS A 53 -7.66 -8.51 -6.76
N LEU A 54 -7.12 -7.43 -6.19
CA LEU A 54 -6.59 -6.31 -6.97
C LEU A 54 -5.50 -6.77 -7.95
N MET A 55 -4.51 -7.54 -7.49
CA MET A 55 -3.44 -8.06 -8.34
C MET A 55 -3.93 -8.99 -9.44
N SER A 56 -5.03 -9.70 -9.23
CA SER A 56 -5.66 -10.55 -10.27
C SER A 56 -6.28 -9.73 -11.41
N GLU A 57 -6.73 -8.51 -11.12
CA GLU A 57 -7.35 -7.58 -12.07
C GLU A 57 -6.32 -6.73 -12.83
N LEU A 58 -5.08 -6.64 -12.32
CA LEU A 58 -4.03 -5.81 -12.87
C LEU A 58 -3.07 -6.59 -13.80
N GLU A 59 -2.57 -5.91 -14.81
CA GLU A 59 -1.48 -6.33 -15.67
C GLU A 59 -0.30 -5.35 -15.55
N CYS A 60 0.91 -5.88 -15.42
CA CYS A 60 2.11 -5.05 -15.50
C CYS A 60 2.43 -4.77 -16.98
N ARG A 61 2.65 -3.50 -17.32
CA ARG A 61 3.11 -3.09 -18.66
C ARG A 61 4.56 -2.61 -18.58
N PRO A 62 5.55 -3.46 -18.92
CA PRO A 62 6.98 -3.10 -18.82
C PRO A 62 7.35 -1.90 -19.70
N ALA A 63 6.67 -1.74 -20.83
CA ALA A 63 6.83 -0.63 -21.75
C ALA A 63 6.42 0.73 -21.15
N ASP A 64 5.59 0.75 -20.13
CA ASP A 64 5.11 1.96 -19.47
C ASP A 64 5.76 2.09 -18.08
N ASP A 65 7.09 2.01 -18.02
CA ASP A 65 7.88 2.05 -16.77
C ASP A 65 7.41 1.03 -15.72
N SER A 66 6.95 -0.13 -16.19
CA SER A 66 6.38 -1.21 -15.36
C SER A 66 5.16 -0.80 -14.54
N MET A 67 4.42 0.23 -14.96
CA MET A 67 3.14 0.59 -14.35
C MET A 67 2.12 -0.55 -14.49
N TYR A 68 1.26 -0.67 -13.48
CA TYR A 68 0.17 -1.64 -13.49
C TYR A 68 -1.11 -1.01 -14.01
N TRP A 69 -1.75 -1.68 -14.97
CA TRP A 69 -3.00 -1.24 -15.56
C TRP A 69 -4.08 -2.26 -15.27
N LYS A 70 -5.35 -1.84 -15.21
CA LYS A 70 -6.43 -2.82 -15.17
C LYS A 70 -6.55 -3.51 -16.53
N LYS A 71 -6.76 -4.82 -16.51
CA LYS A 71 -6.93 -5.65 -17.71
C LYS A 71 -8.19 -5.29 -18.52
N ASP A 72 -9.20 -4.74 -17.86
CA ASP A 72 -10.42 -4.25 -18.49
C ASP A 72 -10.23 -2.93 -19.26
N GLY A 73 -9.03 -2.33 -19.18
CA GLY A 73 -8.71 -1.03 -19.77
C GLY A 73 -9.39 0.15 -19.07
N SER A 74 -10.04 -0.08 -17.92
CA SER A 74 -10.78 0.95 -17.20
C SER A 74 -9.89 1.66 -16.16
N GLY A 75 -10.01 2.99 -16.12
CA GLY A 75 -9.30 3.82 -15.15
C GLY A 75 -7.83 4.10 -15.51
N GLY A 76 -7.12 4.70 -14.55
CA GLY A 76 -5.70 5.05 -14.67
C GLY A 76 -4.76 3.99 -14.09
N PRO A 77 -3.45 4.14 -14.33
CA PRO A 77 -2.44 3.19 -13.89
C PRO A 77 -2.19 3.26 -12.38
N TYR A 78 -1.61 2.19 -11.86
CA TYR A 78 -1.17 2.04 -10.49
C TYR A 78 0.36 2.07 -10.43
N CYS A 79 0.88 2.63 -9.34
CA CYS A 79 2.30 2.68 -9.07
C CYS A 79 2.84 1.27 -8.81
N PRO A 80 3.95 0.84 -9.44
CA PRO A 80 4.54 -0.47 -9.19
C PRO A 80 5.14 -0.62 -7.80
N LEU A 81 5.39 0.49 -7.09
CA LEU A 81 6.05 0.48 -5.79
C LEU A 81 5.07 0.42 -4.62
N CYS A 82 3.97 1.20 -4.64
CA CYS A 82 3.03 1.20 -3.51
C CYS A 82 1.88 0.22 -3.68
N LEU A 83 1.38 0.00 -4.90
CA LEU A 83 0.18 -0.80 -5.21
C LEU A 83 -0.96 -0.64 -4.17
N HIS A 84 -1.07 0.56 -3.58
CA HIS A 84 -1.94 0.79 -2.45
C HIS A 84 -3.37 0.84 -2.98
N GLY A 85 -4.24 0.00 -2.43
CA GLY A 85 -5.47 -0.50 -3.04
C GLY A 85 -6.61 0.47 -3.34
N ASP A 86 -6.33 1.75 -3.61
CA ASP A 86 -7.25 2.73 -4.20
C ASP A 86 -6.52 3.94 -4.84
N GLN A 87 -5.22 4.13 -4.61
CA GLN A 87 -4.48 5.27 -5.16
C GLN A 87 -3.93 4.98 -6.55
N LYS A 88 -4.73 5.32 -7.55
CA LYS A 88 -4.27 5.45 -8.93
C LYS A 88 -3.24 6.57 -9.03
N LEU A 89 -2.28 6.40 -9.93
CA LEU A 89 -1.36 7.47 -10.28
C LEU A 89 -2.15 8.66 -10.85
N MET A 90 -1.72 9.87 -10.51
CA MET A 90 -2.37 11.07 -11.01
C MET A 90 -1.86 11.39 -12.42
N PRO A 91 -2.74 11.57 -13.41
CA PRO A 91 -2.34 11.98 -14.74
C PRO A 91 -1.88 13.45 -14.73
N LEU A 92 -0.79 13.73 -15.45
CA LEU A 92 -0.29 15.09 -15.67
C LEU A 92 -0.68 15.54 -17.07
N THR A 93 -1.90 16.05 -17.23
CA THR A 93 -2.48 16.41 -18.54
C THR A 93 -2.05 17.78 -19.06
N HIS A 94 -1.35 18.58 -18.26
CA HIS A 94 -0.94 19.93 -18.68
C HIS A 94 0.38 19.91 -19.46
N GLY A 95 0.42 20.67 -20.56
CA GLY A 95 1.67 20.98 -21.27
C GLY A 95 2.22 19.84 -22.14
N ASN A 96 1.37 19.14 -22.89
CA ASN A 96 1.76 18.07 -23.81
C ASN A 96 2.38 16.84 -23.12
N ARG A 97 2.02 16.62 -21.85
CA ARG A 97 2.49 15.51 -21.01
C ARG A 97 1.49 14.35 -20.92
N ASP A 98 0.57 14.25 -21.89
CA ASP A 98 -0.36 13.12 -21.96
C ASP A 98 0.42 11.80 -22.04
N GLY A 99 0.19 10.93 -21.06
CA GLY A 99 0.99 9.72 -20.82
C GLY A 99 1.98 9.84 -19.67
N SER A 100 2.04 10.96 -18.96
CA SER A 100 2.83 11.14 -17.73
C SER A 100 1.94 11.00 -16.50
N PHE A 101 2.45 10.31 -15.49
CA PHE A 101 1.75 9.96 -14.28
C PHE A 101 2.61 10.23 -13.05
N TYR A 102 1.99 10.65 -11.95
CA TYR A 102 2.70 10.97 -10.71
C TYR A 102 2.18 10.16 -9.52
N CYS A 103 3.10 9.56 -8.77
CA CYS A 103 2.81 8.94 -7.49
C CYS A 103 3.08 9.94 -6.35
N ARG A 104 2.06 10.26 -5.54
CA ARG A 104 2.24 11.14 -4.37
C ARG A 104 3.04 10.50 -3.24
N ILE A 105 3.01 9.17 -3.11
CA ILE A 105 3.68 8.44 -2.02
C ILE A 105 5.19 8.38 -2.26
N HIS A 106 5.59 8.10 -3.50
CA HIS A 106 7.00 7.93 -3.88
C HIS A 106 7.61 9.16 -4.55
N GLU A 107 6.84 10.23 -4.68
CA GLU A 107 7.23 11.48 -5.37
C GLU A 107 7.90 11.24 -6.72
N HIS A 108 7.41 10.24 -7.45
CA HIS A 108 8.04 9.76 -8.68
C HIS A 108 7.10 9.91 -9.88
N PHE A 109 7.71 10.24 -11.02
CA PHE A 109 7.06 10.36 -12.31
C PHE A 109 7.26 9.08 -13.10
N PHE A 110 6.19 8.63 -13.75
CA PHE A 110 6.17 7.49 -14.65
C PHE A 110 5.66 7.95 -16.01
N GLU A 111 6.18 7.37 -17.08
CA GLU A 111 5.80 7.74 -18.43
C GLU A 111 5.42 6.51 -19.25
N THR A 112 4.38 6.66 -20.08
CA THR A 112 4.05 5.65 -21.08
C THR A 112 5.09 5.63 -22.18
N GLU A 113 5.19 4.50 -22.88
CA GLU A 113 6.06 4.39 -24.05
C GLU A 113 5.72 5.46 -25.11
N GLU A 114 4.44 5.70 -25.34
CA GLU A 114 3.94 6.68 -26.32
C GLU A 114 4.45 8.09 -26.04
N LEU A 115 4.44 8.54 -24.78
CA LEU A 115 4.95 9.84 -24.39
C LEU A 115 6.47 9.93 -24.60
N ARG A 116 7.20 8.86 -24.24
CA ARG A 116 8.66 8.80 -24.44
C ARG A 116 9.02 8.86 -25.91
N GLN A 117 8.29 8.16 -26.78
CA GLN A 117 8.48 8.21 -28.22
C GLN A 117 8.20 9.60 -28.79
N ARG A 118 7.09 10.23 -28.39
CA ARG A 118 6.72 11.60 -28.80
C ARG A 118 7.77 12.64 -28.40
N SER A 119 8.29 12.53 -27.17
CA SER A 119 9.34 13.40 -26.66
C SER A 119 10.65 13.23 -27.44
N ARG A 120 11.03 11.99 -27.77
CA ARG A 120 12.19 11.69 -28.62
C ARG A 120 12.04 12.25 -30.03
N GLN A 121 10.86 12.12 -30.64
CA GLN A 121 10.59 12.67 -31.96
C GLN A 121 10.71 14.20 -31.97
N THR A 122 10.07 14.87 -31.00
CA THR A 122 10.14 16.33 -30.86
C THR A 122 11.58 16.81 -30.67
N ALA A 123 12.39 16.09 -29.89
CA ALA A 123 13.81 16.41 -29.71
C ALA A 123 14.62 16.25 -31.01
N ARG A 124 14.36 15.19 -31.80
CA ARG A 124 14.98 14.96 -33.10
C ARG A 124 14.64 16.07 -34.10
N ASP A 125 13.37 16.46 -34.16
CA ASP A 125 12.89 17.51 -35.07
C ASP A 125 13.53 18.86 -34.73
N ARG A 126 13.61 19.21 -33.44
CA ARG A 126 14.33 20.41 -32.97
C ARG A 126 15.81 20.38 -33.35
N ALA A 127 16.48 19.25 -33.17
CA ALA A 127 17.88 19.10 -33.55
C ALA A 127 18.11 19.20 -35.06
N GLN A 128 17.16 18.72 -35.88
CA GLN A 128 17.22 18.88 -37.35
C GLN A 128 16.93 20.33 -37.79
N ALA A 129 15.96 21.00 -37.16
CA ALA A 129 15.64 22.40 -37.44
C ALA A 129 16.80 23.34 -37.07
N GLY A 130 17.43 23.13 -35.92
CA GLY A 130 18.62 23.89 -35.51
C GLY A 130 19.79 23.73 -36.50
N ARG A 131 19.99 22.52 -37.04
CA ARG A 131 21.00 22.26 -38.08
C ARG A 131 20.71 22.90 -39.44
N ARG A 132 19.43 23.10 -39.79
CA ARG A 132 19.05 23.85 -41.00
C ARG A 132 19.34 25.34 -40.86
N LEU A 133 19.08 25.92 -39.69
CA LEU A 133 19.32 27.34 -39.42
C LEU A 133 20.82 27.68 -39.38
N SER A 134 21.68 26.75 -38.93
CA SER A 134 23.14 26.91 -39.00
C SER A 134 23.74 26.76 -40.40
N ARG A 135 22.95 26.35 -41.41
CA ARG A 135 23.42 26.15 -42.79
C ARG A 135 23.25 27.39 -43.67
N PHE A 136 22.50 28.38 -43.21
CA PHE A 136 22.49 29.73 -43.79
C PHE A 136 23.49 30.55 -43.01
N GLY A 137 24.73 30.62 -43.52
CA GLY A 137 25.79 31.44 -42.95
C GLY A 137 25.41 32.93 -42.91
N PRO A 138 26.18 33.77 -42.18
CA PRO A 138 25.91 35.19 -42.09
C PRO A 138 25.87 35.78 -43.50
N TRP A 139 24.76 36.43 -43.83
CA TRP A 139 24.62 37.21 -45.05
C TRP A 139 25.73 38.26 -45.04
N SER A 140 26.69 38.10 -45.94
CA SER A 140 27.76 39.07 -46.22
C SER A 140 27.30 40.02 -47.33
#